data_AF-A0A970Y3Q5-F1
#
_entry.id   AF-A0A970Y3Q5-F1
#
_cell.length_a   1.000
_cell.length_b   1.000
_cell.length_c   1.000
_cell.angle_alpha   90.00
_cell.angle_beta   90.00
_cell.angle_gamma   90.00
#
_symmetry.space_group_name_H-M   'P 1'
#
loop_
_entity.id
_entity.type
_entity.pdbx_description
1 polymer ?
#
loop_
_entity_poly.entity_id
_entity_poly.type
_entity_poly.pdbx_seq_one_letter_code
_entity_poly.pdbx_strand_id
1 'polypeptide(L)'
;MMATTLLSFLGRVPRTEQGYRETRYDFGDGNLGESTAFFGWSLQRRIKAERLVIMGTSGSMWDHLFEKDVPLAGDEVDAQMKLIDAVHAKAVTAECLAPLQAPLAQFLGCDAYLEIIPYCRDEREQVELLSIMARHVAPGDTVHIDITHGFRHLPMIVLLAAMHLKTTRQAAIEGIWYGAYDSDTGEAPVYNLAGLLHIAEWIEALHSYDKDGDYGVFAPLLGAKGEKLKKAAFFERTTNPVRARSELRSWAGMDHGYLADDPAAALFREELEKRIAWHQDSDRASWERALARRYLEQEDYVRAIIYGMESIISTEINERHGEIDDYESRDIVKDEMRNTRHEFRTLSNLRNALTHGVRSKGRATKKLLESEQELKKKIRDLFRRLKVL
;
A
#
# COMPACT_ATOMS: atom_id res chain seq x y z
N MET A 1 -8.04 -18.74 -13.81
CA MET A 1 -6.80 -19.37 -13.29
C MET A 1 -5.84 -18.25 -12.97
N MET A 2 -5.13 -18.35 -11.85
CA MET A 2 -4.03 -17.44 -11.53
C MET A 2 -2.86 -17.81 -12.43
N ALA A 3 -2.30 -16.84 -13.15
CA ALA A 3 -1.17 -17.04 -14.04
C ALA A 3 0.02 -16.16 -13.63
N THR A 4 1.23 -16.59 -13.95
CA THR A 4 2.42 -15.72 -13.89
C THR A 4 2.47 -14.86 -15.15
N THR A 5 2.24 -13.56 -14.99
CA THR A 5 2.22 -12.56 -16.07
C THR A 5 3.47 -11.69 -16.03
N LEU A 6 4.15 -11.55 -17.16
CA LEU A 6 5.23 -10.59 -17.39
C LEU A 6 4.73 -9.43 -18.23
N LEU A 7 4.78 -8.23 -17.68
CA LEU A 7 4.56 -6.98 -18.38
C LEU A 7 5.92 -6.36 -18.74
N SER A 8 6.32 -6.36 -20.02
CA SER A 8 7.65 -5.89 -20.44
C SER A 8 7.54 -4.72 -21.41
N PHE A 9 8.21 -3.61 -21.08
CA PHE A 9 8.22 -2.43 -21.93
C PHE A 9 9.24 -2.58 -23.07
N LEU A 10 8.84 -2.21 -24.28
CA LEU A 10 9.66 -2.18 -25.48
C LEU A 10 10.00 -0.75 -25.86
N GLY A 11 11.30 -0.45 -25.94
CA GLY A 11 11.83 0.87 -26.24
C GLY A 11 12.37 1.00 -27.65
N ARG A 12 13.22 2.00 -27.83
CA ARG A 12 14.15 2.06 -28.97
C ARG A 12 15.55 1.81 -28.45
N VAL A 13 16.22 0.81 -29.01
CA VAL A 13 17.67 0.66 -28.89
C VAL A 13 18.29 1.21 -30.18
N PRO A 14 19.41 1.96 -30.12
CA PRO A 14 20.09 2.40 -31.33
C PRO A 14 20.46 1.19 -32.22
N ARG A 15 20.02 1.23 -33.48
CA ARG A 15 20.40 0.24 -34.50
C ARG A 15 21.77 0.63 -35.05
N THR A 16 22.75 -0.25 -34.88
CA THR A 16 24.08 -0.11 -35.49
C THR A 16 24.09 -0.77 -36.87
N GLU A 17 25.17 -0.63 -37.65
CA GLU A 17 25.36 -1.36 -38.92
C GLU A 17 25.29 -2.90 -38.73
N GLN A 18 25.53 -3.39 -37.50
CA GLN A 18 25.47 -4.81 -37.14
C GLN A 18 24.13 -5.23 -36.50
N GLY A 19 23.12 -4.35 -36.50
CA GLY A 19 21.82 -4.60 -35.87
C GLY A 19 21.69 -3.95 -34.48
N TYR A 20 20.71 -4.42 -33.70
CA TYR A 20 20.49 -3.93 -32.34
C TYR A 20 21.55 -4.47 -31.38
N ARG A 21 22.03 -3.64 -30.45
CA ARG A 21 23.04 -4.06 -29.47
C ARG A 21 22.46 -5.11 -28.53
N GLU A 22 23.08 -6.27 -28.50
CA GLU A 22 22.78 -7.29 -27.52
C GLU A 22 23.57 -7.10 -26.22
N THR A 23 22.97 -7.54 -25.11
CA THR A 23 23.52 -7.43 -23.76
C THR A 23 23.39 -8.77 -23.04
N ARG A 24 24.41 -9.18 -22.29
CA ARG A 24 24.29 -10.23 -21.26
C ARG A 24 23.94 -9.59 -19.94
N TYR A 25 22.75 -9.90 -19.44
CA TYR A 25 22.27 -9.39 -18.17
C TYR A 25 22.68 -10.31 -17.02
N ASP A 26 23.22 -9.71 -15.96
CA ASP A 26 23.67 -10.42 -14.76
C ASP A 26 22.64 -10.31 -13.64
N PHE A 27 22.07 -11.44 -13.23
CA PHE A 27 21.12 -11.48 -12.13
C PHE A 27 21.79 -11.75 -10.77
N GLY A 28 23.14 -11.81 -10.73
CA GLY A 28 23.91 -12.00 -9.51
C GLY A 28 23.98 -13.45 -9.01
N ASP A 29 23.58 -14.43 -9.82
CA ASP A 29 23.60 -15.86 -9.48
C ASP A 29 24.79 -16.63 -10.09
N GLY A 30 25.71 -15.91 -10.73
CA GLY A 30 26.89 -16.49 -11.39
C GLY A 30 26.60 -17.13 -12.75
N ASN A 31 25.36 -17.08 -13.26
CA ASN A 31 25.01 -17.56 -14.58
C ASN A 31 24.67 -16.39 -15.52
N LEU A 32 25.70 -15.91 -16.23
CA LEU A 32 25.53 -14.93 -17.30
C LEU A 32 24.80 -15.62 -18.46
N GLY A 33 23.49 -15.39 -18.52
CA GLY A 33 22.62 -15.97 -19.54
C GLY A 33 22.99 -15.59 -20.97
N GLU A 34 22.07 -15.86 -21.89
CA GLU A 34 22.29 -15.52 -23.30
C GLU A 34 22.26 -14.01 -23.54
N SER A 35 23.03 -13.60 -24.54
CA SER A 35 23.04 -12.26 -25.09
C SER A 35 21.69 -11.97 -25.76
N THR A 36 21.09 -10.81 -25.46
CA THR A 36 19.83 -10.40 -26.09
C THR A 36 19.71 -8.87 -26.16
N ALA A 37 19.09 -8.36 -27.22
CA ALA A 37 18.76 -6.93 -27.31
C ALA A 37 17.46 -6.57 -26.58
N PHE A 38 16.57 -7.53 -26.32
CA PHE A 38 15.33 -7.31 -25.56
C PHE A 38 15.35 -8.12 -24.25
N PHE A 39 15.44 -7.41 -23.13
CA PHE A 39 15.60 -8.01 -21.80
C PHE A 39 14.40 -8.89 -21.41
N GLY A 40 13.20 -8.56 -21.89
CA GLY A 40 11.99 -9.34 -21.67
C GLY A 40 12.14 -10.83 -22.02
N TRP A 41 12.98 -11.18 -23.01
CA TRP A 41 13.29 -12.59 -23.33
C TRP A 41 14.06 -13.31 -22.23
N SER A 42 15.09 -12.67 -21.67
CA SER A 42 15.87 -13.26 -20.59
C SER A 42 15.04 -13.37 -19.33
N LEU A 43 14.21 -12.36 -19.05
CA LEU A 43 13.34 -12.40 -17.88
C LEU A 43 12.21 -13.44 -18.01
N GLN A 44 11.52 -13.52 -19.16
CA GLN A 44 10.46 -14.50 -19.41
C GLN A 44 10.95 -15.93 -19.16
N ARG A 45 12.15 -16.27 -19.66
CA ARG A 45 12.76 -17.59 -19.46
C ARG A 45 13.11 -17.86 -18.00
N ARG A 46 13.60 -16.85 -17.29
CA ARG A 46 13.99 -16.95 -15.89
C ARG A 46 12.79 -17.20 -14.97
N ILE A 47 11.73 -16.44 -15.14
CA ILE A 47 10.52 -16.53 -14.29
C ILE A 47 9.49 -17.53 -14.83
N LYS A 48 9.69 -18.03 -16.06
CA LYS A 48 8.78 -18.93 -16.77
C LYS A 48 7.34 -18.40 -16.81
N ALA A 49 7.19 -17.15 -17.24
CA ALA A 49 5.87 -16.52 -17.30
C ALA A 49 4.96 -17.27 -18.28
N GLU A 50 3.75 -17.59 -17.83
CA GLU A 50 2.68 -18.20 -18.64
C GLU A 50 2.06 -17.19 -19.60
N ARG A 51 2.15 -15.89 -19.26
CA ARG A 51 1.72 -14.79 -20.10
C ARG A 51 2.82 -13.74 -20.22
N LEU A 52 3.14 -13.34 -21.44
CA LEU A 52 4.00 -12.21 -21.75
C LEU A 52 3.22 -11.12 -22.49
N VAL A 53 3.21 -9.92 -21.94
CA VAL A 53 2.65 -8.72 -22.57
C VAL A 53 3.79 -7.78 -22.88
N ILE A 54 4.07 -7.58 -24.16
CA ILE A 54 5.09 -6.65 -24.64
C ILE A 54 4.40 -5.34 -24.99
N MET A 55 4.83 -4.25 -24.36
CA MET A 55 4.18 -2.95 -24.44
C MET A 55 5.13 -1.91 -25.02
N GLY A 56 4.81 -1.36 -26.17
CA GLY A 56 5.66 -0.37 -26.85
C GLY A 56 4.84 0.76 -27.48
N THR A 57 5.51 1.87 -27.79
CA THR A 57 4.87 2.95 -28.56
C THR A 57 4.88 2.63 -30.05
N SER A 58 4.19 3.45 -30.86
CA SER A 58 4.23 3.34 -32.34
C SER A 58 5.63 3.43 -32.95
N GLY A 59 6.61 3.95 -32.21
CA GLY A 59 7.99 4.08 -32.63
C GLY A 59 8.96 3.16 -31.89
N SER A 60 8.49 2.14 -31.17
CA SER A 60 9.37 1.14 -30.53
C SER A 60 9.94 0.16 -31.57
N MET A 61 10.98 -0.59 -31.20
CA MET A 61 11.70 -1.55 -32.06
C MET A 61 10.92 -2.86 -32.29
N TRP A 62 9.66 -2.77 -32.70
CA TRP A 62 8.78 -3.95 -32.85
C TRP A 62 9.30 -4.99 -33.85
N ASP A 63 9.98 -4.53 -34.91
CA ASP A 63 10.61 -5.37 -35.93
C ASP A 63 11.66 -6.30 -35.32
N HIS A 64 12.42 -5.83 -34.32
CA HIS A 64 13.47 -6.60 -33.68
C HIS A 64 12.95 -7.88 -32.99
N LEU A 65 11.71 -7.89 -32.50
CA LEU A 65 11.12 -9.07 -31.86
C LEU A 65 11.05 -10.27 -32.81
N PHE A 66 11.08 -10.02 -34.12
CA PHE A 66 10.96 -11.01 -35.19
C PHE A 66 12.23 -11.13 -36.04
N GLU A 67 13.35 -10.50 -35.65
CA GLU A 67 14.64 -10.70 -36.33
C GLU A 67 15.27 -12.08 -36.05
N LYS A 68 14.84 -12.77 -34.99
CA LYS A 68 15.24 -14.14 -34.65
C LYS A 68 14.40 -15.19 -35.41
N ASP A 69 14.74 -16.47 -35.22
CA ASP A 69 14.10 -17.66 -35.81
C ASP A 69 12.61 -17.89 -35.42
N VAL A 70 11.82 -16.85 -35.18
CA VAL A 70 10.36 -17.00 -35.05
C VAL A 70 9.86 -17.56 -36.38
N PRO A 71 9.32 -18.79 -36.41
CA PRO A 71 8.93 -19.42 -37.66
C PRO A 71 7.66 -18.73 -38.16
N LEU A 72 7.79 -17.96 -39.24
CA LEU A 72 6.68 -17.29 -39.91
C LEU A 72 6.40 -17.97 -41.24
N ALA A 73 5.13 -18.09 -41.62
CA ALA A 73 4.71 -18.67 -42.89
C ALA A 73 3.56 -17.90 -43.55
N GLY A 74 3.55 -17.90 -44.89
CA GLY A 74 2.47 -17.28 -45.68
C GLY A 74 2.23 -15.81 -45.30
N ASP A 75 0.99 -15.48 -44.94
CA ASP A 75 0.54 -14.14 -44.60
C ASP A 75 1.32 -13.50 -43.41
N GLU A 76 1.94 -14.32 -42.55
CA GLU A 76 2.75 -13.84 -41.41
C GLU A 76 4.05 -13.18 -41.86
N VAL A 77 4.65 -13.67 -42.96
CA VAL A 77 5.85 -13.07 -43.57
C VAL A 77 5.50 -11.70 -44.16
N ASP A 78 4.36 -11.60 -44.84
CA ASP A 78 3.85 -10.33 -45.35
C ASP A 78 3.53 -9.34 -44.22
N ALA A 79 3.01 -9.84 -43.09
CA ALA A 79 2.78 -9.03 -41.89
C ALA A 79 4.09 -8.51 -41.29
N GLN A 80 5.14 -9.33 -41.24
CA GLN A 80 6.48 -8.92 -40.79
C GLN A 80 7.06 -7.82 -41.67
N MET A 81 6.95 -7.94 -43.01
CA MET A 81 7.42 -6.88 -43.92
C MET A 81 6.68 -5.56 -43.69
N LYS A 82 5.35 -5.61 -43.54
CA LYS A 82 4.54 -4.43 -43.20
C LYS A 82 4.94 -3.83 -41.85
N LEU A 83 5.27 -4.67 -40.87
CA LEU A 83 5.74 -4.20 -39.56
C LEU A 83 7.06 -3.45 -39.68
N ILE A 84 8.03 -3.97 -40.45
CA ILE A 84 9.33 -3.30 -40.70
C ILE A 84 9.11 -1.91 -41.30
N ASP A 85 8.26 -1.80 -42.32
CA ASP A 85 7.93 -0.51 -42.94
C ASP A 85 7.25 0.44 -41.94
N ALA A 86 6.32 -0.06 -41.13
CA ALA A 86 5.63 0.73 -40.11
C ALA A 86 6.57 1.21 -39.00
N VAL A 87 7.57 0.41 -38.60
CA VAL A 87 8.61 0.80 -37.64
C VAL A 87 9.47 1.92 -38.22
N HIS A 88 9.92 1.80 -39.46
CA HIS A 88 10.66 2.86 -40.15
C HIS A 88 9.85 4.18 -40.22
N ALA A 89 8.55 4.09 -40.45
CA ALA A 89 7.63 5.22 -40.46
C ALA A 89 7.21 5.71 -39.06
N LYS A 90 7.58 5.00 -37.97
CA LYS A 90 7.13 5.24 -36.58
C LYS A 90 5.61 5.25 -36.42
N ALA A 91 4.93 4.44 -37.23
CA ALA A 91 3.49 4.40 -37.41
C ALA A 91 2.91 3.00 -37.13
N VAL A 92 3.58 2.20 -36.28
CA VAL A 92 3.07 0.87 -35.89
C VAL A 92 1.74 1.03 -35.16
N THR A 93 0.76 0.23 -35.57
CA THR A 93 -0.57 0.16 -34.96
C THR A 93 -0.85 -1.25 -34.43
N ALA A 94 -1.96 -1.42 -33.70
CA ALA A 94 -2.38 -2.74 -33.22
C ALA A 94 -2.65 -3.72 -34.37
N GLU A 95 -3.14 -3.22 -35.51
CA GLU A 95 -3.40 -4.02 -36.71
C GLU A 95 -2.11 -4.56 -37.34
N CYS A 96 -1.00 -3.83 -37.24
CA CYS A 96 0.33 -4.32 -37.67
C CYS A 96 0.81 -5.50 -36.82
N LEU A 97 0.44 -5.53 -35.53
CA LEU A 97 0.95 -6.48 -34.54
C LEU A 97 0.07 -7.74 -34.43
N ALA A 98 -1.24 -7.60 -34.64
CA ALA A 98 -2.22 -8.68 -34.42
C ALA A 98 -1.88 -10.01 -35.11
N PRO A 99 -1.45 -10.05 -36.40
CA PRO A 99 -1.12 -11.31 -37.08
C PRO A 99 0.11 -12.02 -36.49
N LEU A 100 0.97 -11.28 -35.80
CA LEU A 100 2.27 -11.77 -35.31
C LEU A 100 2.22 -12.28 -33.87
N GLN A 101 1.12 -12.04 -33.15
CA GLN A 101 0.97 -12.50 -31.76
C GLN A 101 0.93 -14.03 -31.65
N ALA A 102 0.17 -14.70 -32.52
CA ALA A 102 0.01 -16.16 -32.45
C ALA A 102 1.31 -16.92 -32.78
N PRO A 103 2.06 -16.57 -33.85
CA PRO A 103 3.38 -17.16 -34.10
C PRO A 103 4.35 -16.92 -32.95
N LEU A 104 4.34 -15.71 -32.37
CA LEU A 104 5.18 -15.40 -31.22
C LEU A 104 4.81 -16.25 -29.99
N ALA A 105 3.53 -16.39 -29.68
CA ALA A 105 3.04 -17.23 -28.59
C ALA A 105 3.46 -18.69 -28.77
N GLN A 106 3.33 -19.22 -29.99
CA GLN A 106 3.76 -20.58 -30.33
C GLN A 106 5.27 -20.76 -30.16
N PHE A 107 6.07 -19.79 -30.61
CA PHE A 107 7.52 -19.82 -30.48
C PHE A 107 7.98 -19.77 -29.01
N LEU A 108 7.33 -18.94 -28.19
CA LEU A 108 7.66 -18.79 -26.77
C LEU A 108 7.09 -19.92 -25.89
N GLY A 109 6.07 -20.62 -26.36
CA GLY A 109 5.34 -21.62 -25.57
C GLY A 109 4.53 -21.01 -24.43
N CYS A 110 4.11 -19.76 -24.55
CA CYS A 110 3.30 -19.03 -23.57
C CYS A 110 2.30 -18.09 -24.27
N ASP A 111 1.30 -17.59 -23.55
CA ASP A 111 0.42 -16.55 -24.09
C ASP A 111 1.26 -15.29 -24.38
N ALA A 112 1.19 -14.75 -25.59
CA ALA A 112 1.92 -13.55 -25.98
C ALA A 112 0.97 -12.47 -26.52
N TYR A 113 1.11 -11.25 -25.99
CA TYR A 113 0.33 -10.08 -26.38
C TYR A 113 1.28 -8.93 -26.76
N LEU A 114 0.96 -8.22 -27.83
CA LEU A 114 1.72 -7.08 -28.36
C LEU A 114 0.82 -5.84 -28.28
N GLU A 115 1.11 -4.95 -27.34
CA GLU A 115 0.23 -3.83 -27.00
C GLU A 115 0.87 -2.49 -27.34
N ILE A 116 0.13 -1.66 -28.09
CA ILE A 116 0.50 -0.27 -28.32
C ILE A 116 0.11 0.56 -27.09
N ILE A 117 1.08 1.24 -26.49
CA ILE A 117 0.89 2.14 -25.36
C ILE A 117 1.11 3.61 -25.77
N PRO A 118 0.47 4.57 -25.07
CA PRO A 118 0.74 5.98 -25.29
C PRO A 118 2.11 6.39 -24.73
N TYR A 119 2.57 7.59 -25.09
CA TYR A 119 3.86 8.14 -24.62
C TYR A 119 3.83 8.60 -23.14
N CYS A 120 2.65 8.62 -22.51
CA CYS A 120 2.41 9.01 -21.12
C CYS A 120 2.80 10.47 -20.81
N ARG A 121 2.49 11.38 -21.74
CA ARG A 121 2.85 12.82 -21.68
C ARG A 121 1.96 13.63 -20.74
N ASP A 122 0.72 13.21 -20.55
CA ASP A 122 -0.24 13.83 -19.66
C ASP A 122 -0.98 12.77 -18.82
N GLU A 123 -1.78 13.23 -17.87
CA GLU A 123 -2.56 12.37 -16.97
C GLU A 123 -3.43 11.37 -17.73
N ARG A 124 -4.02 11.79 -18.86
CA ARG A 124 -4.92 10.93 -19.64
C ARG A 124 -4.16 9.76 -20.25
N GLU A 125 -3.03 10.04 -20.91
CA GLU A 125 -2.15 9.00 -21.45
C GLU A 125 -1.60 8.09 -20.34
N GLN A 126 -1.30 8.64 -19.15
CA GLN A 126 -0.81 7.86 -18.00
C GLN A 126 -1.89 6.90 -17.46
N VAL A 127 -3.13 7.38 -17.27
CA VAL A 127 -4.26 6.55 -16.83
C VAL A 127 -4.59 5.48 -17.88
N GLU A 128 -4.44 5.79 -19.16
CA GLU A 128 -4.60 4.82 -20.24
C GLU A 128 -3.57 3.69 -20.14
N LEU A 129 -2.29 3.98 -19.87
CA LEU A 129 -1.29 2.93 -19.62
C LEU A 129 -1.68 2.02 -18.46
N LEU A 130 -2.10 2.60 -17.32
CA LEU A 130 -2.57 1.82 -16.16
C LEU A 130 -3.76 0.92 -16.54
N SER A 131 -4.67 1.44 -17.36
CA SER A 131 -5.84 0.71 -17.84
C SER A 131 -5.45 -0.45 -18.77
N ILE A 132 -4.49 -0.24 -19.67
CA ILE A 132 -3.96 -1.29 -20.55
C ILE A 132 -3.34 -2.40 -19.69
N MET A 133 -2.41 -2.06 -18.79
CA MET A 133 -1.78 -3.04 -17.89
C MET A 133 -2.83 -3.85 -17.11
N ALA A 134 -3.86 -3.20 -16.57
CA ALA A 134 -4.91 -3.85 -15.78
C ALA A 134 -5.87 -4.75 -16.58
N ARG A 135 -5.89 -4.68 -17.91
CA ARG A 135 -6.68 -5.60 -18.77
C ARG A 135 -6.00 -6.96 -18.92
N HIS A 136 -4.68 -7.01 -18.83
CA HIS A 136 -3.90 -8.26 -18.99
C HIS A 136 -3.60 -8.97 -17.68
N VAL A 137 -4.03 -8.40 -16.55
CA VAL A 137 -3.84 -8.95 -15.21
C VAL A 137 -5.19 -9.35 -14.65
N ALA A 138 -5.41 -10.66 -14.50
CA ALA A 138 -6.58 -11.20 -13.87
C ALA A 138 -6.49 -11.09 -12.33
N PRO A 139 -7.63 -11.14 -11.61
CA PRO A 139 -7.59 -11.11 -10.17
C PRO A 139 -6.76 -12.25 -9.55
N GLY A 140 -5.81 -11.91 -8.69
CA GLY A 140 -4.91 -12.86 -8.03
C GLY A 140 -3.70 -13.31 -8.84
N ASP A 141 -3.48 -12.77 -10.05
CA ASP A 141 -2.30 -13.11 -10.87
C ASP A 141 -1.00 -12.74 -10.15
N THR A 142 0.05 -13.50 -10.44
CA THR A 142 1.43 -13.15 -10.08
C THR A 142 2.01 -12.31 -11.20
N VAL A 143 2.50 -11.11 -10.89
CA VAL A 143 2.93 -10.14 -11.90
C VAL A 143 4.39 -9.77 -11.69
N HIS A 144 5.14 -9.82 -12.79
CA HIS A 144 6.45 -9.22 -12.91
C HIS A 144 6.39 -8.10 -13.95
N ILE A 145 7.12 -7.01 -13.71
CA ILE A 145 7.15 -5.85 -14.60
C ILE A 145 8.59 -5.56 -14.98
N ASP A 146 8.90 -5.52 -16.27
CA ASP A 146 10.21 -5.15 -16.80
C ASP A 146 10.17 -3.73 -17.34
N ILE A 147 10.96 -2.84 -16.72
CA ILE A 147 11.08 -1.42 -17.07
C ILE A 147 12.36 -1.07 -17.84
N THR A 148 13.13 -2.06 -18.28
CA THR A 148 14.47 -1.90 -18.86
C THR A 148 14.48 -1.04 -20.11
N HIS A 149 13.54 -1.27 -21.02
CA HIS A 149 13.47 -0.55 -22.30
C HIS A 149 12.38 0.54 -22.31
N GLY A 150 11.96 1.04 -21.15
CA GLY A 150 10.99 2.13 -21.04
C GLY A 150 11.60 3.53 -21.23
N PHE A 151 10.77 4.55 -21.44
CA PHE A 151 11.21 5.94 -21.23
C PHE A 151 11.60 6.18 -19.77
N ARG A 152 12.48 7.15 -19.53
CA ARG A 152 12.98 7.48 -18.17
C ARG A 152 11.87 7.82 -17.16
N HIS A 153 10.71 8.31 -17.60
CA HIS A 153 9.57 8.62 -16.74
C HIS A 153 8.63 7.43 -16.50
N LEU A 154 8.66 6.40 -17.35
CA LEU A 154 7.79 5.22 -17.20
C LEU A 154 8.00 4.48 -15.86
N PRO A 155 9.22 4.29 -15.32
CA PRO A 155 9.39 3.66 -14.02
C PRO A 155 8.54 4.27 -12.89
N MET A 156 8.38 5.60 -12.87
CA MET A 156 7.54 6.28 -11.88
C MET A 156 6.05 5.94 -12.05
N ILE A 157 5.59 5.91 -13.31
CA ILE A 157 4.20 5.56 -13.63
C ILE A 157 3.94 4.08 -13.35
N VAL A 158 4.91 3.21 -13.65
CA VAL A 158 4.83 1.77 -13.41
C VAL A 158 4.76 1.44 -11.94
N LEU A 159 5.44 2.19 -11.07
CA LEU A 159 5.30 2.01 -9.62
C LEU A 159 3.85 2.26 -9.18
N LEU A 160 3.22 3.34 -9.67
CA LEU A 160 1.80 3.61 -9.42
C LEU A 160 0.89 2.55 -10.04
N ALA A 161 1.22 2.05 -11.23
CA ALA A 161 0.49 0.96 -11.87
C ALA A 161 0.56 -0.34 -11.06
N ALA A 162 1.74 -0.69 -10.52
CA ALA A 162 1.93 -1.85 -9.66
C ALA A 162 1.08 -1.75 -8.38
N MET A 163 1.07 -0.58 -7.72
CA MET A 163 0.19 -0.32 -6.57
C MET A 163 -1.29 -0.46 -6.96
N HIS A 164 -1.68 0.12 -8.10
CA HIS A 164 -3.05 0.02 -8.61
C HIS A 164 -3.47 -1.43 -8.90
N LEU A 165 -2.60 -2.25 -9.48
CA LEU A 165 -2.85 -3.68 -9.74
C LEU A 165 -2.98 -4.46 -8.43
N LYS A 166 -2.09 -4.22 -7.47
CA LYS A 166 -2.16 -4.85 -6.14
C LYS A 166 -3.52 -4.59 -5.47
N THR A 167 -4.01 -3.35 -5.54
CA THR A 167 -5.29 -2.97 -4.91
C THR A 167 -6.52 -3.43 -5.70
N THR A 168 -6.55 -3.22 -7.03
CA THR A 168 -7.76 -3.45 -7.84
C THR A 168 -7.88 -4.85 -8.44
N ARG A 169 -6.77 -5.58 -8.52
CA ARG A 169 -6.71 -6.96 -9.00
C ARG A 169 -6.25 -7.93 -7.91
N GLN A 170 -5.88 -7.49 -6.71
CA GLN A 170 -5.28 -8.38 -5.71
C GLN A 170 -4.07 -9.14 -6.29
N ALA A 171 -3.37 -8.52 -7.24
CA ALA A 171 -2.22 -9.12 -7.91
C ALA A 171 -1.02 -9.17 -6.97
N ALA A 172 -0.27 -10.27 -7.02
CA ALA A 172 1.01 -10.41 -6.31
C ALA A 172 2.13 -9.85 -7.19
N ILE A 173 2.63 -8.65 -6.87
CA ILE A 173 3.75 -8.04 -7.60
C ILE A 173 5.08 -8.61 -7.05
N GLU A 174 5.61 -9.64 -7.70
CA GLU A 174 6.82 -10.35 -7.25
C GLU A 174 8.11 -9.70 -7.75
N GLY A 175 8.04 -8.87 -8.79
CA GLY A 175 9.23 -8.17 -9.26
C GLY A 175 8.96 -6.96 -10.14
N ILE A 176 9.76 -5.92 -9.93
CA ILE A 176 9.90 -4.79 -10.85
C ILE A 176 11.36 -4.78 -11.29
N TRP A 177 11.64 -5.23 -12.51
CA TRP A 177 12.98 -5.57 -12.98
C TRP A 177 13.56 -4.49 -13.86
N TYR A 178 14.83 -4.16 -13.60
CA TYR A 178 15.60 -3.21 -14.38
C TYR A 178 16.98 -3.77 -14.72
N GLY A 179 17.22 -4.02 -16.01
CA GLY A 179 18.55 -4.34 -16.52
C GLY A 179 19.38 -3.06 -16.72
N ALA A 180 20.28 -2.78 -15.80
CA ALA A 180 21.06 -1.54 -15.76
C ALA A 180 22.33 -1.66 -16.61
N TYR A 181 22.19 -1.65 -17.94
CA TYR A 181 23.35 -1.64 -18.82
C TYR A 181 24.13 -0.32 -18.69
N ASP A 182 25.42 -0.45 -18.44
CA ASP A 182 26.39 0.65 -18.41
C ASP A 182 27.30 0.56 -19.66
N SER A 183 27.34 1.64 -20.44
CA SER A 183 28.16 1.70 -21.65
C SER A 183 29.66 1.82 -21.38
N ASP A 184 30.04 2.34 -20.23
CA ASP A 184 31.44 2.64 -19.91
C ASP A 184 32.15 1.38 -19.40
N THR A 185 31.42 0.53 -18.66
CA THR A 185 31.93 -0.74 -18.12
C THR A 185 31.54 -1.95 -18.97
N GLY A 186 30.45 -1.86 -19.75
CA GLY A 186 29.86 -2.99 -20.47
C GLY A 186 29.09 -3.96 -19.57
N GLU A 187 28.97 -3.66 -18.28
CA GLU A 187 28.22 -4.46 -17.32
C GLU A 187 26.71 -4.19 -17.45
N ALA A 188 25.91 -5.19 -17.08
CA ALA A 188 24.45 -5.06 -17.07
C ALA A 188 23.81 -5.82 -15.90
N PRO A 189 24.08 -5.39 -14.65
CA PRO A 189 23.40 -5.97 -13.49
C PRO A 189 21.89 -5.76 -13.58
N VAL A 190 21.15 -6.76 -13.08
CA VAL A 190 19.69 -6.73 -12.99
C VAL A 190 19.29 -6.41 -11.56
N TYR A 191 18.49 -5.37 -11.40
CA TYR A 191 17.93 -4.98 -10.12
C TYR A 191 16.45 -5.35 -10.05
N ASN A 192 16.04 -5.91 -8.90
CA ASN A 192 14.63 -6.01 -8.53
C ASN A 192 14.27 -4.84 -7.60
N LEU A 193 13.39 -3.97 -8.07
CA LEU A 193 12.93 -2.75 -7.41
C LEU A 193 11.61 -2.96 -6.64
N ALA A 194 11.12 -4.20 -6.52
CA ALA A 194 9.89 -4.49 -5.76
C ALA A 194 9.95 -4.03 -4.29
N GLY A 195 11.14 -3.87 -3.71
CA GLY A 195 11.33 -3.30 -2.37
C GLY A 195 10.75 -1.88 -2.20
N LEU A 196 10.57 -1.12 -3.29
CA LEU A 196 9.87 0.18 -3.24
C LEU A 196 8.39 0.04 -2.85
N LEU A 197 7.76 -1.07 -3.21
CA LEU A 197 6.37 -1.36 -2.82
C LEU A 197 6.26 -1.60 -1.32
N HIS A 198 7.26 -2.26 -0.71
CA HIS A 198 7.31 -2.45 0.74
C HIS A 198 7.36 -1.12 1.50
N ILE A 199 8.13 -0.14 1.01
CA ILE A 199 8.14 1.22 1.57
C ILE A 199 6.77 1.88 1.41
N ALA A 200 6.13 1.73 0.24
CA ALA A 200 4.80 2.27 -0.01
C ALA A 200 3.73 1.68 0.92
N GLU A 201 3.81 0.39 1.26
CA GLU A 201 2.90 -0.27 2.21
C GLU A 201 3.03 0.29 3.63
N TRP A 202 4.25 0.61 4.06
CA TRP A 202 4.47 1.30 5.34
C TRP A 202 3.85 2.71 5.36
N ILE A 203 3.98 3.46 4.26
CA ILE A 203 3.35 4.78 4.09
C ILE A 203 1.81 4.65 4.14
N GLU A 204 1.24 3.65 3.47
CA GLU A 204 -0.20 3.37 3.49
C GLU A 204 -0.70 2.99 4.89
N ALA A 205 0.06 2.16 5.62
CA ALA A 205 -0.24 1.81 7.01
C ALA A 205 -0.23 3.04 7.92
N LEU A 206 0.72 3.96 7.73
CA LEU A 206 0.76 5.23 8.47
C LEU A 206 -0.44 6.12 8.18
N HIS A 207 -0.79 6.34 6.91
CA HIS A 207 -1.97 7.13 6.57
C HIS A 207 -3.27 6.51 7.11
N SER A 208 -3.38 5.19 7.07
CA SER A 208 -4.53 4.46 7.62
C SER A 208 -4.63 4.63 9.13
N TYR A 209 -3.50 4.57 9.82
CA TYR A 209 -3.45 4.88 11.25
C TYR A 209 -3.85 6.32 11.54
N ASP A 210 -3.31 7.30 10.81
CA ASP A 210 -3.55 8.72 11.09
C ASP A 210 -5.02 9.07 10.98
N LYS A 211 -5.73 8.39 10.08
CA LYS A 211 -7.17 8.50 9.92
C LYS A 211 -7.97 7.81 11.02
N ASP A 212 -7.71 6.53 11.30
CA ASP A 212 -8.63 5.68 12.10
C ASP A 212 -8.15 5.42 13.54
N GLY A 213 -6.88 5.72 13.82
CA GLY A 213 -6.17 5.43 15.07
C GLY A 213 -5.87 3.96 15.31
N ASP A 214 -6.03 3.12 14.29
CA ASP A 214 -5.86 1.68 14.35
C ASP A 214 -4.43 1.27 13.96
N TYR A 215 -3.57 1.00 14.94
CA TYR A 215 -2.21 0.49 14.69
C TYR A 215 -2.17 -1.00 14.34
N GLY A 216 -3.33 -1.68 14.28
CA GLY A 216 -3.44 -3.04 13.76
C GLY A 216 -3.13 -3.14 12.26
N VAL A 217 -3.18 -2.02 11.53
CA VAL A 217 -2.82 -1.95 10.09
C VAL A 217 -1.35 -2.29 9.83
N PHE A 218 -0.47 -2.15 10.82
CA PHE A 218 0.94 -2.55 10.73
C PHE A 218 1.14 -4.06 10.90
N ALA A 219 0.09 -4.81 11.25
CA ALA A 219 0.25 -6.23 11.55
C ALA A 219 0.80 -7.07 10.38
N PRO A 220 0.34 -6.89 9.12
CA PRO A 220 0.91 -7.61 7.98
C PRO A 220 2.40 -7.33 7.76
N LEU A 221 2.85 -6.10 8.01
CA LEU A 221 4.24 -5.66 7.83
C LEU A 221 5.19 -6.22 8.90
N LEU A 222 4.66 -6.46 10.09
CA LEU A 222 5.43 -6.95 11.25
C LEU A 222 5.31 -8.47 11.45
N GLY A 223 4.60 -9.17 10.55
CA GLY A 223 4.37 -10.61 10.61
C GLY A 223 3.81 -11.07 11.97
N ALA A 224 4.41 -12.11 12.54
CA ALA A 224 3.97 -12.68 13.82
C ALA A 224 3.99 -11.68 14.99
N LYS A 225 4.93 -10.72 14.99
CA LYS A 225 4.99 -9.66 16.02
C LYS A 225 3.78 -8.71 15.87
N GLY A 226 3.35 -8.46 14.64
CA GLY A 226 2.21 -7.62 14.28
C GLY A 226 0.87 -8.07 14.87
N GLU A 227 0.69 -9.37 15.12
CA GLU A 227 -0.55 -9.89 15.73
C GLU A 227 -0.81 -9.32 17.13
N LYS A 228 0.23 -8.92 17.87
CA LYS A 228 0.08 -8.24 19.15
C LYS A 228 -0.49 -6.84 18.99
N LEU A 229 -0.03 -6.07 18.00
CA LEU A 229 -0.59 -4.77 17.66
C LEU A 229 -2.06 -4.90 17.24
N LYS A 230 -2.38 -5.90 16.42
CA LYS A 230 -3.75 -6.18 15.99
C LYS A 230 -4.68 -6.48 17.16
N LYS A 231 -4.24 -7.31 18.12
CA LYS A 231 -4.99 -7.61 19.35
C LYS A 231 -5.13 -6.38 20.25
N ALA A 232 -4.07 -5.62 20.43
CA ALA A 232 -4.11 -4.38 21.19
C ALA A 232 -5.14 -3.40 20.60
N ALA A 233 -5.10 -3.19 19.28
CA ALA A 233 -6.03 -2.30 18.61
C ALA A 233 -7.49 -2.79 18.69
N PHE A 234 -7.72 -4.11 18.62
CA PHE A 234 -9.03 -4.71 18.87
C PHE A 234 -9.55 -4.39 20.27
N PHE A 235 -8.73 -4.55 21.30
CA PHE A 235 -9.12 -4.22 22.68
C PHE A 235 -9.40 -2.73 22.85
N GLU A 236 -8.63 -1.87 22.19
CA GLU A 236 -8.84 -0.43 22.22
C GLU A 236 -10.15 -0.01 21.53
N ARG A 237 -10.48 -0.61 20.38
CA ARG A 237 -11.78 -0.39 19.71
C ARG A 237 -12.96 -0.88 20.53
N THR A 238 -12.77 -1.92 21.32
CA THR A 238 -13.79 -2.50 22.20
C THR A 238 -13.79 -1.90 23.61
N THR A 239 -13.14 -0.74 23.81
CA THR A 239 -13.13 -0.01 25.09
C THR A 239 -12.49 -0.81 26.24
N ASN A 240 -11.48 -1.62 25.93
CA ASN A 240 -10.69 -2.34 26.93
C ASN A 240 -9.23 -1.86 26.90
N PRO A 241 -8.95 -0.65 27.41
CA PRO A 241 -7.61 -0.08 27.36
C PRO A 241 -6.63 -0.97 28.13
N VAL A 242 -7.04 -1.59 29.24
CA VAL A 242 -6.17 -2.45 30.08
C VAL A 242 -5.59 -3.62 29.30
N ARG A 243 -6.44 -4.36 28.58
CA ARG A 243 -5.95 -5.45 27.73
C ARG A 243 -5.16 -4.94 26.53
N ALA A 244 -5.56 -3.80 25.95
CA ALA A 244 -4.79 -3.18 24.85
C ALA A 244 -3.35 -2.85 25.27
N ARG A 245 -3.19 -2.18 26.41
CA ARG A 245 -1.89 -1.86 27.03
C ARG A 245 -1.07 -3.11 27.36
N SER A 246 -1.70 -4.17 27.85
CA SER A 246 -1.02 -5.44 28.12
C SER A 246 -0.43 -6.03 26.84
N GLU A 247 -1.18 -6.03 25.74
CA GLU A 247 -0.71 -6.51 24.44
C GLU A 247 0.38 -5.60 23.85
N LEU A 248 0.28 -4.27 24.01
CA LEU A 248 1.33 -3.33 23.59
C LEU A 248 2.64 -3.50 24.37
N ARG A 249 2.55 -3.70 25.70
CA ARG A 249 3.75 -4.01 26.52
C ARG A 249 4.35 -5.36 26.14
N SER A 250 3.51 -6.35 25.86
CA SER A 250 3.97 -7.65 25.35
C SER A 250 4.67 -7.50 24.00
N TRP A 251 4.20 -6.60 23.13
CA TRP A 251 4.84 -6.30 21.85
C TRP A 251 6.19 -5.58 22.05
N ALA A 252 6.22 -4.54 22.89
CA ALA A 252 7.42 -3.75 23.16
C ALA A 252 8.54 -4.56 23.85
N GLY A 253 8.17 -5.58 24.64
CA GLY A 253 9.11 -6.50 25.28
C GLY A 253 9.65 -7.61 24.37
N MET A 254 9.12 -7.78 23.15
CA MET A 254 9.75 -8.66 22.14
C MET A 254 10.95 -7.92 21.56
N ASP A 255 12.16 -8.51 21.64
CA ASP A 255 13.41 -7.89 21.18
C ASP A 255 13.19 -7.10 19.88
N HIS A 256 13.22 -5.78 20.06
CA HIS A 256 13.00 -4.73 19.09
C HIS A 256 11.85 -4.88 18.11
N GLY A 257 10.68 -5.46 18.46
CA GLY A 257 9.31 -5.30 17.87
C GLY A 257 9.07 -5.43 16.35
N TYR A 258 10.13 -5.39 15.59
CA TYR A 258 10.33 -5.23 14.17
C TYR A 258 11.22 -6.39 13.72
N LEU A 259 11.16 -6.76 12.45
CA LEU A 259 12.05 -7.77 11.90
C LEU A 259 13.48 -7.23 11.91
N ALA A 260 14.46 -8.04 12.33
CA ALA A 260 15.85 -7.60 12.52
C ALA A 260 16.50 -7.07 11.23
N ASP A 261 15.94 -7.44 10.08
CA ASP A 261 16.46 -7.15 8.74
C ASP A 261 15.46 -6.41 7.83
N ASP A 262 14.47 -5.70 8.39
CA ASP A 262 13.55 -4.87 7.59
C ASP A 262 14.02 -3.40 7.55
N PRO A 263 14.64 -2.92 6.46
CA PRO A 263 15.11 -1.55 6.35
C PRO A 263 13.96 -0.53 6.24
N ALA A 264 12.79 -0.91 5.72
CA ALA A 264 11.65 -0.01 5.67
C ALA A 264 11.08 0.22 7.07
N ALA A 265 10.98 -0.84 7.88
CA ALA A 265 10.57 -0.73 9.27
C ALA A 265 11.44 0.27 10.07
N ALA A 266 12.74 0.35 9.80
CA ALA A 266 13.63 1.29 10.47
C ALA A 266 13.27 2.76 10.19
N LEU A 267 12.80 3.09 8.98
CA LEU A 267 12.39 4.44 8.60
C LEU A 267 11.13 4.91 9.34
N PHE A 268 10.22 3.99 9.66
CA PHE A 268 8.89 4.30 10.21
C PHE A 268 8.75 3.96 11.70
N ARG A 269 9.79 3.39 12.31
CA ARG A 269 9.82 2.95 13.71
C ARG A 269 9.42 4.05 14.69
N GLU A 270 10.09 5.20 14.60
CA GLU A 270 9.87 6.32 15.51
C GLU A 270 8.41 6.79 15.45
N GLU A 271 7.84 6.79 14.24
CA GLU A 271 6.50 7.27 13.98
C GLU A 271 5.43 6.32 14.53
N LEU A 272 5.65 5.00 14.42
CA LEU A 272 4.82 3.98 15.07
C LEU A 272 4.95 4.02 16.61
N GLU A 273 6.17 4.14 17.13
CA GLU A 273 6.41 4.17 18.58
C GLU A 273 5.76 5.39 19.25
N LYS A 274 5.84 6.57 18.65
CA LYS A 274 5.11 7.78 19.11
C LYS A 274 3.61 7.53 19.22
N ARG A 275 3.03 6.81 18.26
CA ARG A 275 1.58 6.57 18.15
C ARG A 275 1.04 5.65 19.23
N ILE A 276 1.86 4.69 19.66
CA ILE A 276 1.50 3.76 20.73
C ILE A 276 2.03 4.18 22.09
N ALA A 277 2.78 5.29 22.20
CA ALA A 277 3.51 5.69 23.41
C ALA A 277 2.68 5.76 24.70
N TRP A 278 1.36 5.98 24.60
CA TRP A 278 0.44 5.98 25.73
C TRP A 278 0.55 4.73 26.62
N HIS A 279 0.94 3.57 26.09
CA HIS A 279 1.11 2.36 26.90
C HIS A 279 2.23 2.48 27.95
N GLN A 280 3.12 3.47 27.82
CA GLN A 280 4.26 3.72 28.72
C GLN A 280 3.90 4.60 29.92
N ASP A 281 2.77 5.32 29.90
CA ASP A 281 2.39 6.20 31.01
C ASP A 281 2.26 5.43 32.34
N SER A 282 2.55 6.14 33.44
CA SER A 282 2.72 5.56 34.78
C SER A 282 1.44 4.96 35.36
N ASP A 283 0.30 5.62 35.17
CA ASP A 283 -0.96 5.30 35.86
C ASP A 283 -2.17 5.33 34.92
N ARG A 284 -3.22 4.57 35.26
CA ARG A 284 -4.42 4.37 34.43
C ARG A 284 -5.11 5.65 33.99
N ALA A 285 -5.21 6.64 34.87
CA ALA A 285 -5.84 7.90 34.50
C ALA A 285 -5.04 8.64 33.41
N SER A 286 -3.71 8.59 33.48
CA SER A 286 -2.83 9.23 32.49
C SER A 286 -2.96 8.65 31.09
N TRP A 287 -2.94 7.31 30.93
CA TRP A 287 -3.08 6.75 29.58
C TRP A 287 -4.51 6.76 29.04
N GLU A 288 -5.54 6.64 29.89
CA GLU A 288 -6.92 6.90 29.46
C GLU A 288 -7.09 8.35 28.97
N ARG A 289 -6.42 9.31 29.64
CA ARG A 289 -6.37 10.72 29.20
C ARG A 289 -5.64 10.85 27.86
N ALA A 290 -4.49 10.19 27.68
CA ALA A 290 -3.75 10.20 26.42
C ALA A 290 -4.60 9.65 25.26
N LEU A 291 -5.31 8.53 25.48
CA LEU A 291 -6.26 7.96 24.51
C LEU A 291 -7.40 8.93 24.19
N ALA A 292 -7.98 9.59 25.20
CA ALA A 292 -9.05 10.55 25.00
C ALA A 292 -8.62 11.74 24.13
N ARG A 293 -7.40 12.26 24.35
CA ARG A 293 -6.82 13.36 23.57
C ARG A 293 -6.60 12.95 22.12
N ARG A 294 -5.97 11.79 21.91
CA ARG A 294 -5.68 11.28 20.57
C ARG A 294 -6.96 11.04 19.76
N TYR A 295 -7.96 10.38 20.35
CA TYR A 295 -9.22 10.15 19.63
C TYR A 295 -9.99 11.45 19.34
N LEU A 296 -9.82 12.49 20.15
CA LEU A 296 -10.37 13.81 19.85
C LEU A 296 -9.65 14.51 18.69
N GLU A 297 -8.34 14.30 18.54
CA GLU A 297 -7.56 14.79 17.40
C GLU A 297 -7.96 14.07 16.11
N GLN A 298 -8.23 12.76 16.19
CA GLN A 298 -8.68 11.90 15.09
C GLN A 298 -10.17 12.02 14.77
N GLU A 299 -10.89 12.91 15.45
CA GLU A 299 -12.32 13.16 15.22
C GLU A 299 -13.22 11.94 15.53
N ASP A 300 -12.70 10.95 16.27
CA ASP A 300 -13.50 9.88 16.88
C ASP A 300 -14.08 10.35 18.22
N TYR A 301 -15.18 11.07 18.12
CA TYR A 301 -15.81 11.69 19.29
C TYR A 301 -16.35 10.67 20.31
N VAL A 302 -16.76 9.48 19.87
CA VAL A 302 -17.33 8.46 20.77
C VAL A 302 -16.23 7.88 21.65
N ARG A 303 -15.13 7.39 21.05
CA ARG A 303 -14.00 6.85 21.81
C ARG A 303 -13.33 7.94 22.63
N ALA A 304 -13.19 9.16 22.10
CA ALA A 304 -12.67 10.30 22.86
C ALA A 304 -13.45 10.50 24.16
N ILE A 305 -14.78 10.61 24.08
CA ILE A 305 -15.64 10.83 25.26
C ILE A 305 -15.55 9.67 26.23
N ILE A 306 -15.58 8.42 25.73
CA ILE A 306 -15.47 7.22 26.56
C ILE A 306 -14.17 7.25 27.37
N TYR A 307 -13.02 7.37 26.70
CA TYR A 307 -11.73 7.40 27.39
C TYR A 307 -11.57 8.63 28.28
N GLY A 308 -12.16 9.77 27.90
CA GLY A 308 -12.21 10.96 28.74
C GLY A 308 -12.97 10.70 30.04
N MET A 309 -14.15 10.06 29.96
CA MET A 309 -14.92 9.66 31.14
C MET A 309 -14.18 8.64 32.01
N GLU A 310 -13.59 7.60 31.41
CA GLU A 310 -12.79 6.60 32.14
C GLU A 310 -11.62 7.25 32.87
N SER A 311 -10.90 8.20 32.24
CA SER A 311 -9.79 8.91 32.86
C SER A 311 -10.22 9.73 34.09
N ILE A 312 -11.41 10.34 34.02
CA ILE A 312 -11.98 11.12 35.12
C ILE A 312 -12.37 10.21 36.29
N ILE A 313 -13.01 9.06 36.00
CA ILE A 313 -13.37 8.05 37.00
C ILE A 313 -12.11 7.51 37.67
N SER A 314 -11.11 7.14 36.88
CA SER A 314 -9.81 6.65 37.38
C SER A 314 -9.09 7.69 38.24
N THR A 315 -9.16 8.98 37.88
CA THR A 315 -8.61 10.07 38.70
C THR A 315 -9.32 10.15 40.05
N GLU A 316 -10.65 10.12 40.05
CA GLU A 316 -11.46 10.22 41.27
C GLU A 316 -11.25 9.03 42.21
N ILE A 317 -11.14 7.80 41.69
CA ILE A 317 -10.85 6.61 42.50
C ILE A 317 -9.47 6.71 43.14
N ASN A 318 -8.47 7.17 42.39
CA ASN A 318 -7.12 7.39 42.92
C ASN A 318 -7.11 8.43 44.05
N GLU A 319 -7.83 9.55 43.88
CA GLU A 319 -7.98 10.58 44.92
C GLU A 319 -8.67 10.05 46.19
N ARG A 320 -9.53 9.04 46.04
CA ARG A 320 -10.22 8.35 47.15
C ARG A 320 -9.44 7.17 47.71
N HIS A 321 -8.24 6.88 47.20
CA HIS A 321 -7.44 5.70 47.54
C HIS A 321 -8.19 4.36 47.39
N GLY A 322 -9.09 4.26 46.41
CA GLY A 322 -9.86 3.04 46.11
C GLY A 322 -9.16 2.09 45.13
N GLU A 323 -9.75 0.91 44.92
CA GLU A 323 -9.26 -0.07 43.95
C GLU A 323 -9.66 0.32 42.51
N ILE A 324 -8.67 0.67 41.68
CA ILE A 324 -8.91 1.28 40.35
C ILE A 324 -9.49 0.32 39.29
N ASP A 325 -9.23 -0.98 39.45
CA ASP A 325 -9.66 -2.04 38.53
C ASP A 325 -10.97 -2.71 38.98
N ASP A 326 -11.46 -2.38 40.18
CA ASP A 326 -12.73 -2.91 40.69
C ASP A 326 -13.94 -2.33 39.93
N TYR A 327 -14.82 -3.20 39.46
CA TYR A 327 -15.96 -2.81 38.65
C TYR A 327 -17.00 -2.05 39.47
N GLU A 328 -17.29 -2.50 40.69
CA GLU A 328 -18.33 -1.90 41.53
C GLU A 328 -17.94 -0.48 41.94
N SER A 329 -16.69 -0.30 42.37
CA SER A 329 -16.12 1.01 42.72
C SER A 329 -16.22 2.01 41.56
N ARG A 330 -15.94 1.56 40.32
CA ARG A 330 -16.06 2.39 39.11
C ARG A 330 -17.50 2.78 38.82
N ASP A 331 -18.45 1.86 38.95
CA ASP A 331 -19.85 2.15 38.67
C ASP A 331 -20.44 3.11 39.71
N ILE A 332 -20.10 2.93 41.00
CA ILE A 332 -20.48 3.84 42.09
C ILE A 332 -19.96 5.26 41.82
N VAL A 333 -18.66 5.42 41.56
CA VAL A 333 -18.05 6.73 41.29
C VAL A 333 -18.68 7.38 40.06
N LYS A 334 -18.86 6.63 38.98
CA LYS A 334 -19.51 7.12 37.76
C LYS A 334 -20.92 7.63 38.02
N ASP A 335 -21.73 6.89 38.76
CA ASP A 335 -23.11 7.26 39.07
C ASP A 335 -23.19 8.46 40.02
N GLU A 336 -22.32 8.52 41.02
CA GLU A 336 -22.17 9.69 41.88
C GLU A 336 -21.80 10.94 41.06
N MET A 337 -20.77 10.87 40.21
CA MET A 337 -20.32 11.98 39.38
C MET A 337 -21.39 12.43 38.39
N ARG A 338 -22.18 11.50 37.84
CA ARG A 338 -23.33 11.80 36.98
C ARG A 338 -24.40 12.61 37.71
N ASN A 339 -24.54 12.43 39.02
CA ASN A 339 -25.53 13.13 39.84
C ASN A 339 -25.00 14.45 40.43
N THR A 340 -23.70 14.53 40.73
CA THR A 340 -23.09 15.66 41.44
C THR A 340 -22.37 16.65 40.53
N ARG A 341 -21.82 16.24 39.38
CA ARG A 341 -21.03 17.10 38.49
C ARG A 341 -21.74 17.38 37.17
N HIS A 342 -22.13 18.63 36.97
CA HIS A 342 -22.88 19.07 35.78
C HIS A 342 -22.14 18.77 34.47
N GLU A 343 -20.83 19.02 34.41
CA GLU A 343 -19.97 18.77 33.25
C GLU A 343 -19.89 17.27 32.92
N PHE A 344 -19.69 16.40 33.91
CA PHE A 344 -19.62 14.95 33.72
C PHE A 344 -20.96 14.39 33.25
N ARG A 345 -22.07 14.86 33.83
CA ARG A 345 -23.43 14.52 33.36
C ARG A 345 -23.65 14.93 31.92
N THR A 346 -23.19 16.13 31.54
CA THR A 346 -23.28 16.61 30.15
C THR A 346 -22.49 15.71 29.20
N LEU A 347 -21.29 15.29 29.60
CA LEU A 347 -20.44 14.39 28.82
C LEU A 347 -21.08 13.00 28.65
N SER A 348 -21.65 12.43 29.73
CA SER A 348 -22.40 11.17 29.68
C SER A 348 -23.62 11.24 28.77
N ASN A 349 -24.36 12.36 28.80
CA ASN A 349 -25.51 12.56 27.92
C ASN A 349 -25.08 12.66 26.45
N LEU A 350 -23.94 13.33 26.17
CA LEU A 350 -23.39 13.45 24.84
C LEU A 350 -22.94 12.08 24.29
N ARG A 351 -22.24 11.27 25.10
CA ARG A 351 -21.88 9.89 24.77
C ARG A 351 -23.09 9.05 24.37
N ASN A 352 -24.15 9.10 25.19
CA ASN A 352 -25.39 8.37 24.92
C ASN A 352 -26.07 8.87 23.64
N ALA A 353 -26.07 10.17 23.40
CA ALA A 353 -26.66 10.76 22.21
C ALA A 353 -25.93 10.32 20.92
N LEU A 354 -24.59 10.31 20.94
CA LEU A 354 -23.76 9.84 19.83
C LEU A 354 -23.93 8.33 19.59
N THR A 355 -24.03 7.54 20.66
CA THR A 355 -24.17 6.07 20.55
C THR A 355 -25.56 5.64 20.05
N HIS A 356 -26.62 6.37 20.40
CA HIS A 356 -27.99 6.03 20.05
C HIS A 356 -28.56 6.81 18.84
N GLY A 357 -27.76 7.71 18.24
CA GLY A 357 -28.02 8.37 16.95
C GLY A 357 -29.18 9.37 16.88
N VAL A 358 -30.23 9.28 17.72
CA VAL A 358 -31.45 10.12 17.53
C VAL A 358 -32.23 10.42 18.83
N ARG A 359 -31.90 9.80 19.97
CA ARG A 359 -32.73 9.89 21.20
C ARG A 359 -32.29 10.94 22.22
N SER A 360 -31.64 12.03 21.82
CA SER A 360 -31.39 13.12 22.77
C SER A 360 -32.69 13.90 23.02
N LYS A 361 -33.25 13.83 24.24
CA LYS A 361 -34.50 14.54 24.60
C LYS A 361 -34.37 16.07 24.61
N GLY A 362 -33.17 16.63 24.39
CA GLY A 362 -32.86 18.07 24.50
C GLY A 362 -32.52 18.74 23.18
N ARG A 363 -33.21 19.86 22.86
CA ARG A 363 -33.00 20.68 21.64
C ARG A 363 -31.53 21.16 21.47
N ALA A 364 -30.83 21.42 22.57
CA ALA A 364 -29.43 21.86 22.56
C ALA A 364 -28.44 20.74 22.14
N THR A 365 -28.66 19.50 22.59
CA THR A 365 -27.83 18.36 22.20
C THR A 365 -28.04 17.99 20.73
N LYS A 366 -29.28 18.09 20.23
CA LYS A 366 -29.58 17.90 18.81
C LYS A 366 -28.80 18.88 17.92
N LYS A 367 -28.80 20.17 18.25
CA LYS A 367 -28.07 21.20 17.50
C LYS A 367 -26.54 20.98 17.51
N LEU A 368 -26.00 20.44 18.60
CA LEU A 368 -24.57 20.09 18.68
C LEU A 368 -24.21 18.92 17.77
N LEU A 369 -25.10 17.94 17.59
CA LEU A 369 -24.87 16.78 16.72
C LEU A 369 -25.00 17.11 15.23
N GLU A 370 -25.62 18.23 14.88
CA GLU A 370 -25.78 18.72 13.50
C GLU A 370 -24.54 19.48 13.01
N SER A 371 -23.55 19.77 13.86
CA SER A 371 -22.33 20.49 13.50
C SER A 371 -21.11 19.88 14.18
N GLU A 372 -20.23 19.29 13.38
CA GLU A 372 -18.96 18.72 13.84
C GLU A 372 -18.10 19.76 14.58
N GLN A 373 -18.00 20.98 14.05
CA GLN A 373 -17.22 22.05 14.66
C GLN A 373 -17.70 22.40 16.07
N GLU A 374 -19.03 22.51 16.26
CA GLU A 374 -19.63 22.80 17.57
C GLU A 374 -19.52 21.61 18.52
N LEU A 375 -19.66 20.38 18.01
CA LEU A 375 -19.44 19.15 18.79
C LEU A 375 -17.99 19.08 19.31
N LYS A 376 -17.01 19.25 18.43
CA LYS A 376 -15.58 19.23 18.76
C LYS A 376 -15.24 20.32 19.77
N LYS A 377 -15.75 21.54 19.57
CA LYS A 377 -15.59 22.65 20.52
C LYS A 377 -16.19 22.32 21.89
N LYS A 378 -17.40 21.78 21.92
CA LYS A 378 -18.07 21.41 23.18
C LYS A 378 -17.32 20.32 23.94
N ILE A 379 -16.82 19.29 23.25
CA ILE A 379 -16.02 18.22 23.86
C ILE A 379 -14.72 18.80 24.43
N ARG A 380 -14.00 19.65 23.66
CA ARG A 380 -12.78 20.32 24.15
C ARG A 380 -13.04 21.15 25.41
N ASP A 381 -14.12 21.93 25.43
CA ASP A 381 -14.46 22.76 26.59
C ASP A 381 -14.81 21.91 27.83
N LEU A 382 -15.54 20.80 27.64
CA LEU A 382 -15.82 19.85 28.71
C LEU A 382 -14.53 19.18 29.22
N PHE A 383 -13.66 18.74 28.31
CA PHE A 383 -12.39 18.11 28.66
C PHE A 383 -11.47 19.06 29.44
N ARG A 384 -11.38 20.34 29.08
CA ARG A 384 -10.62 21.34 29.87
C ARG A 384 -11.17 21.51 31.27
N ARG A 385 -12.50 21.67 31.40
CA ARG A 385 -13.15 21.83 32.71
C ARG A 385 -13.00 20.60 33.60
N LEU A 386 -12.96 19.43 33.00
CA LEU A 386 -12.80 18.14 33.68
C LEU A 386 -11.34 17.69 33.78
N LYS A 387 -10.37 18.55 33.42
CA LYS A 387 -8.91 18.26 33.48
C LYS A 387 -8.47 17.02 32.68
N VAL A 388 -9.13 16.75 31.57
CA VAL A 388 -8.72 15.77 30.55
C VAL A 388 -7.76 16.42 29.53
N LEU A 389 -8.00 17.69 29.17
CA LEU A 389 -7.11 18.48 28.31
C LEU A 389 -6.24 19.41 29.14
#